data_AF-A0A166BVV3-F1
#
_entry.id   AF-A0A166BVV3-F1
#
_cell.length_a   1.000
_cell.length_b   1.000
_cell.length_c   1.000
_cell.angle_alpha   90.00
_cell.angle_beta   90.00
_cell.angle_gamma   90.00
#
_symmetry.space_group_name_H-M   'P 1'
#
loop_
_entity.id
_entity.type
_entity.pdbx_description
1 polymer ?
#
loop_
_entity_poly.entity_id
_entity_poly.type
_entity_poly.pdbx_seq_one_letter_code
_entity_poly.pdbx_strand_id
1 'polypeptide(L)'
;MWNAIDLVWNARGVGWDWGKNIHVPPKERGDSSPGSATSAIGHLESFVKVQILFDFVLFAQQSWTLYPSDTLPTHPAGGTIFDPTLPPLLRYGKVVAMTFLCPLGLCFSFQATYNAVAAFSIAILRQKPEQWPPLFHAPWRAESLGDFWGTRWHQVFKRAFITCGARPGFRIAGRAGGVVGAFFVSGLMHDFGTWGAGMGTDLSAITFFFTMMGVGIALEVLFAQSTGVKVRGPLGWAWAMAWMIFWGSLIVDAWARRGLIISKMSPDEYRPALYWAKVVQKWISLHGEPFAQ
;
A
#
# COMPACT_ATOMS: atom_id res chain seq x y z
N MET A 1 -10.40 -2.42 -28.23
CA MET A 1 -9.39 -3.06 -29.09
C MET A 1 -8.14 -3.20 -28.22
N TRP A 2 -7.58 -4.40 -28.09
CA TRP A 2 -6.31 -4.58 -27.36
C TRP A 2 -5.20 -3.94 -28.20
N ASN A 3 -4.47 -2.97 -27.64
CA ASN A 3 -3.46 -2.19 -28.35
C ASN A 3 -2.11 -2.25 -27.61
N ALA A 4 -1.03 -1.74 -28.22
CA ALA A 4 0.31 -1.78 -27.62
C ALA A 4 0.37 -1.14 -26.22
N ILE A 5 -0.47 -0.14 -25.96
CA ILE A 5 -0.57 0.55 -24.68
C ILE A 5 -1.22 -0.34 -23.61
N ASP A 6 -2.19 -1.18 -23.99
CA ASP A 6 -2.71 -2.22 -23.09
C ASP A 6 -1.58 -3.14 -22.62
N LEU A 7 -0.65 -3.53 -23.50
CA LEU A 7 0.47 -4.39 -23.14
C LEU A 7 1.43 -3.74 -22.11
N VAL A 8 1.53 -2.41 -22.11
CA VAL A 8 2.37 -1.64 -21.17
C VAL A 8 1.70 -1.50 -19.80
N TRP A 9 0.41 -1.16 -19.76
CA TRP A 9 -0.29 -0.85 -18.51
C TRP A 9 -1.02 -2.05 -17.88
N ASN A 10 -1.35 -3.06 -18.68
CA ASN A 10 -2.01 -4.28 -18.22
C ASN A 10 -0.98 -5.33 -17.78
N ALA A 11 -0.11 -4.96 -16.83
CA ALA A 11 0.90 -5.87 -16.27
C ALA A 11 0.28 -7.08 -15.52
N ARG A 12 -1.04 -7.05 -15.25
CA ARG A 12 -1.81 -8.21 -14.76
C ARG A 12 -2.17 -9.21 -15.86
N GLY A 13 -2.24 -8.78 -17.12
CA GLY A 13 -2.62 -9.63 -18.25
C GLY A 13 -4.12 -9.91 -18.33
N VAL A 14 -4.95 -8.99 -17.84
CA VAL A 14 -6.42 -9.10 -17.93
C VAL A 14 -6.82 -9.24 -19.39
N GLY A 15 -7.49 -10.33 -19.76
CA GLY A 15 -7.86 -10.61 -21.15
C GLY A 15 -6.76 -11.19 -22.03
N TRP A 16 -5.55 -11.37 -21.49
CA TRP A 16 -4.42 -12.02 -22.16
C TRP A 16 -4.23 -13.47 -21.69
N ASP A 17 -3.60 -14.28 -22.53
CA ASP A 17 -3.31 -15.69 -22.28
C ASP A 17 -2.44 -15.93 -21.05
N TRP A 18 -1.52 -15.02 -20.76
CA TRP A 18 -0.63 -15.07 -19.60
C TRP A 18 -1.26 -14.59 -18.29
N GLY A 19 -2.48 -14.03 -18.33
CA GLY A 19 -3.24 -13.59 -17.16
C GLY A 19 -4.36 -14.53 -16.71
N LYS A 20 -4.48 -15.74 -17.27
CA LYS A 20 -5.60 -16.67 -17.02
C LYS A 20 -5.89 -17.01 -15.54
N ASN A 21 -4.88 -16.92 -14.66
CA ASN A 21 -4.98 -17.28 -13.23
C ASN A 21 -4.88 -16.07 -12.28
N ILE A 22 -5.15 -14.86 -12.78
CA ILE A 22 -5.22 -13.67 -11.92
C ILE A 22 -6.57 -13.62 -11.22
N HIS A 23 -6.56 -13.26 -9.94
CA HIS A 23 -7.78 -12.88 -9.27
C HIS A 23 -8.23 -11.53 -9.80
N VAL A 24 -9.47 -11.45 -10.27
CA VAL A 24 -10.11 -10.20 -10.66
C VAL A 24 -11.13 -9.87 -9.55
N PRO A 25 -10.96 -8.77 -8.82
CA PRO A 25 -11.91 -8.38 -7.80
C PRO A 25 -13.33 -8.24 -8.39
N PRO A 26 -14.37 -8.73 -7.68
CA PRO A 26 -15.74 -8.53 -8.13
C PRO A 26 -16.06 -7.02 -8.17
N LYS A 27 -16.83 -6.58 -9.16
CA LYS A 27 -17.41 -5.24 -9.16
C LYS A 27 -18.41 -5.17 -7.99
N GLU A 28 -18.28 -4.19 -7.10
CA GLU A 28 -19.23 -4.03 -5.99
C GLU A 28 -20.64 -3.81 -6.56
N ARG A 29 -21.59 -4.66 -6.12
CA ARG A 29 -22.98 -4.69 -6.62
C ARG A 29 -23.84 -3.49 -6.15
N GLY A 30 -23.23 -2.47 -5.53
CA GLY A 30 -23.92 -1.37 -4.85
C GLY A 30 -23.88 0.00 -5.55
N ASP A 31 -22.97 0.22 -6.50
CA ASP A 31 -22.95 1.46 -7.29
C ASP A 31 -23.95 1.33 -8.45
N SER A 32 -25.23 1.44 -8.11
CA SER A 32 -26.39 1.49 -9.01
C SER A 32 -26.50 2.82 -9.79
N SER A 33 -25.38 3.50 -10.05
CA SER A 33 -25.29 4.56 -11.05
C SER A 33 -24.65 3.97 -12.31
N PRO A 34 -25.38 3.78 -13.43
CA PRO A 34 -24.88 3.09 -14.63
C PRO A 34 -23.68 3.75 -15.36
N GLY A 35 -22.98 4.72 -14.77
CA GLY A 35 -22.00 5.56 -15.48
C GLY A 35 -20.78 6.08 -14.72
N SER A 36 -20.67 5.98 -13.38
CA SER A 36 -19.55 6.63 -12.64
C SER A 36 -18.38 5.71 -12.28
N ALA A 37 -18.49 4.39 -12.44
CA ALA A 37 -17.34 3.46 -12.35
C ALA A 37 -17.00 2.83 -13.71
N THR A 38 -17.66 3.29 -14.77
CA THR A 38 -17.65 2.69 -16.12
C THR A 38 -17.38 3.74 -17.20
N SER A 39 -16.83 4.90 -16.85
CA SER A 39 -16.51 5.96 -17.81
C SER A 39 -15.22 6.66 -17.43
N ALA A 40 -14.62 7.38 -18.38
CA ALA A 40 -13.43 8.18 -18.11
C ALA A 40 -13.67 9.24 -17.01
N ILE A 41 -14.84 9.87 -17.01
CA ILE A 41 -15.26 10.85 -15.98
C ILE A 41 -15.32 10.18 -14.62
N GLY A 42 -15.91 8.98 -14.56
CA GLY A 42 -15.98 8.18 -13.36
C GLY A 42 -14.63 7.88 -12.71
N HIS A 43 -13.65 7.47 -13.53
CA HIS A 43 -12.28 7.29 -13.06
C HIS A 43 -11.63 8.61 -12.63
N LEU A 44 -11.91 9.73 -13.31
CA LEU A 44 -11.40 11.05 -12.93
C LEU A 44 -11.96 11.51 -11.57
N GLU A 45 -13.26 11.31 -11.31
CA GLU A 45 -13.87 11.58 -10.01
C GLU A 45 -13.24 10.73 -8.91
N SER A 46 -13.05 9.43 -9.18
CA SER A 46 -12.39 8.50 -8.25
C SER A 46 -10.93 8.91 -8.00
N PHE A 47 -10.21 9.36 -9.02
CA PHE A 47 -8.86 9.91 -8.89
C PHE A 47 -8.83 11.08 -7.90
N VAL A 48 -9.72 12.08 -8.06
CA VAL A 48 -9.78 13.24 -7.17
C VAL A 48 -10.08 12.81 -5.73
N LYS A 49 -11.10 11.96 -5.52
CA LYS A 49 -11.47 11.46 -4.18
C LYS A 49 -10.30 10.75 -3.50
N VAL A 50 -9.64 9.84 -4.22
CA VAL A 50 -8.52 9.06 -3.68
C VAL A 50 -7.27 9.92 -3.45
N GLN A 51 -7.02 10.94 -4.27
CA GLN A 51 -5.92 11.90 -4.05
C GLN A 51 -6.13 12.72 -2.78
N ILE A 52 -7.36 13.16 -2.50
CA ILE A 52 -7.69 13.83 -1.24
C ILE A 52 -7.42 12.90 -0.06
N LEU A 53 -7.91 11.66 -0.11
CA LEU A 53 -7.68 10.67 0.96
C LEU A 53 -6.20 10.35 1.16
N PHE A 54 -5.44 10.20 0.07
CA PHE A 54 -4.00 10.03 0.12
C PHE A 54 -3.33 11.20 0.85
N ASP A 55 -3.68 12.44 0.52
CA ASP A 55 -3.08 13.62 1.13
C ASP A 55 -3.36 13.69 2.64
N PHE A 56 -4.56 13.36 3.10
CA PHE A 56 -4.88 13.28 4.53
C PHE A 56 -4.10 12.18 5.25
N VAL A 57 -3.94 10.99 4.65
CA VAL A 57 -3.14 9.91 5.24
C VAL A 57 -1.67 10.30 5.30
N LEU A 58 -1.12 10.85 4.21
CA LEU A 58 0.25 11.34 4.16
C LEU A 58 0.46 12.45 5.18
N PHE A 59 -0.46 13.42 5.28
CA PHE A 59 -0.40 14.48 6.27
C PHE A 59 -0.44 13.94 7.70
N ALA A 60 -1.26 12.94 8.01
CA ALA A 60 -1.28 12.29 9.31
C ALA A 60 0.09 11.65 9.63
N GLN A 61 0.68 10.90 8.69
CA GLN A 61 2.02 10.33 8.87
C GLN A 61 3.10 11.41 9.01
N GLN A 62 3.01 12.47 8.21
CA GLN A 62 3.91 13.62 8.27
C GLN A 62 3.77 14.36 9.59
N SER A 63 2.58 14.55 10.14
CA SER A 63 2.38 15.23 11.42
C SER A 63 3.09 14.55 12.60
N TRP A 64 3.41 13.25 12.47
CA TRP A 64 4.13 12.47 13.47
C TRP A 64 5.62 12.24 13.16
N THR A 65 6.07 12.55 11.94
CA THR A 65 7.44 12.34 11.43
C THR A 65 8.15 13.60 10.97
N LEU A 66 7.43 14.68 10.77
CA LEU A 66 7.90 15.98 10.34
C LEU A 66 7.21 16.95 11.27
N TYR A 67 7.97 17.71 12.04
CA TYR A 67 7.46 19.03 12.40
C TYR A 67 8.58 19.94 12.81
N PRO A 68 9.02 20.97 12.06
CA PRO A 68 8.67 22.27 12.56
C PRO A 68 7.97 23.06 11.48
N SER A 69 6.67 23.23 11.70
CA SER A 69 6.03 24.47 12.12
C SER A 69 7.00 25.30 12.92
N ASP A 70 6.97 26.59 12.62
CA ASP A 70 7.46 27.66 13.48
C ASP A 70 6.89 27.62 14.93
N THR A 71 6.01 26.65 15.26
CA THR A 71 5.35 26.42 16.56
C THR A 71 5.42 24.99 17.15
N LEU A 72 6.05 23.97 16.53
CA LEU A 72 6.24 22.61 17.13
C LEU A 72 7.53 21.91 16.62
N PRO A 73 8.36 21.14 17.37
CA PRO A 73 9.80 20.87 17.05
C PRO A 73 10.17 19.61 16.21
N THR A 74 11.22 19.75 15.35
CA THR A 74 11.65 18.93 14.16
C THR A 74 12.07 17.51 14.39
N HIS A 75 11.56 16.59 13.57
CA HIS A 75 12.40 15.51 13.08
C HIS A 75 13.04 15.93 11.73
N PRO A 76 14.38 15.94 11.59
CA PRO A 76 15.04 16.19 10.31
C PRO A 76 14.71 15.09 9.30
N ALA A 77 14.80 15.40 8.00
CA ALA A 77 14.69 14.41 6.94
C ALA A 77 15.53 13.15 7.26
N GLY A 78 14.89 11.98 7.28
CA GLY A 78 15.57 10.71 7.44
C GLY A 78 15.79 10.20 8.86
N GLY A 79 14.79 10.28 9.74
CA GLY A 79 14.86 9.48 10.96
C GLY A 79 13.66 8.60 11.28
N THR A 80 13.77 8.04 12.47
CA THR A 80 13.11 6.79 12.84
C THR A 80 11.70 7.02 13.34
N ILE A 81 10.82 6.05 13.09
CA ILE A 81 9.47 6.06 13.66
C ILE A 81 9.49 5.71 15.17
N PHE A 82 10.60 5.16 15.66
CA PHE A 82 10.82 4.81 17.06
C PHE A 82 11.36 6.00 17.85
N ASP A 83 10.44 6.83 18.34
CA ASP A 83 10.79 8.04 19.08
C ASP A 83 11.18 7.76 20.54
N PRO A 84 12.47 7.92 20.91
CA PRO A 84 12.95 7.59 22.25
C PRO A 84 12.45 8.58 23.32
N THR A 85 11.91 9.73 22.93
CA THR A 85 11.42 10.76 23.85
C THR A 85 10.03 10.44 24.42
N LEU A 86 9.26 9.58 23.71
CA LEU A 86 7.93 9.17 24.14
C LEU A 86 8.00 8.00 25.16
N PRO A 87 7.09 7.97 26.15
CA PRO A 87 6.86 6.79 26.99
C PRO A 87 6.56 5.54 26.15
N PRO A 88 6.91 4.31 26.61
CA PRO A 88 6.81 3.10 25.80
C PRO A 88 5.45 2.88 25.15
N LEU A 89 4.34 3.10 25.87
CA LEU A 89 2.99 2.93 25.33
C LEU A 89 2.71 3.87 24.15
N LEU A 90 3.04 5.16 24.30
CA LEU A 90 2.83 6.16 23.24
C LEU A 90 3.78 5.93 22.06
N ARG A 91 5.04 5.53 22.34
CA ARG A 91 6.03 5.20 21.31
C ARG A 91 5.54 4.07 20.41
N TYR A 92 5.19 2.92 20.98
CA TYR A 92 4.74 1.78 20.19
C TYR A 92 3.35 2.00 19.60
N GLY A 93 2.47 2.74 20.28
CA GLY A 93 1.19 3.18 19.70
C GLY A 93 1.38 4.01 18.43
N LYS A 94 2.33 4.97 18.44
CA LYS A 94 2.70 5.76 17.26
C LYS A 94 3.23 4.87 16.13
N VAL A 95 4.13 3.94 16.44
CA VAL A 95 4.69 2.99 15.45
C VAL A 95 3.59 2.15 14.81
N VAL A 96 2.66 1.60 15.59
CA VAL A 96 1.54 0.81 15.08
C VAL A 96 0.64 1.66 14.17
N ALA A 97 0.27 2.87 14.60
CA ALA A 97 -0.56 3.77 13.81
C ALA A 97 0.11 4.13 12.47
N MET A 98 1.38 4.52 12.52
CA MET A 98 2.18 4.82 11.32
C MET A 98 2.30 3.62 10.37
N THR A 99 2.53 2.44 10.94
CA THR A 99 2.66 1.19 10.17
C THR A 99 1.34 0.80 9.51
N PHE A 100 0.21 1.10 10.14
CA PHE A 100 -1.12 0.89 9.56
C PHE A 100 -1.46 1.92 8.47
N LEU A 101 -1.12 3.20 8.68
CA LEU A 101 -1.39 4.26 7.71
C LEU A 101 -0.56 4.10 6.42
N CYS A 102 0.67 3.62 6.51
CA CYS A 102 1.54 3.48 5.34
C CYS A 102 0.94 2.65 4.19
N PRO A 103 0.51 1.38 4.39
CA PRO A 103 -0.12 0.59 3.32
C PRO A 103 -1.46 1.19 2.86
N LEU A 104 -2.19 1.90 3.72
CA LEU A 104 -3.40 2.63 3.32
C LEU A 104 -3.06 3.77 2.34
N GLY A 105 -2.01 4.55 2.63
CA GLY A 105 -1.48 5.57 1.74
C GLY A 105 -0.99 4.98 0.41
N LEU A 106 -0.28 3.85 0.44
CA LEU A 106 0.14 3.13 -0.76
C LEU A 106 -1.05 2.67 -1.61
N CYS A 107 -2.11 2.13 -0.98
CA CYS A 107 -3.35 1.77 -1.68
C CYS A 107 -3.95 2.97 -2.39
N PHE A 108 -4.07 4.12 -1.72
CA PHE A 108 -4.60 5.33 -2.33
C PHE A 108 -3.71 5.86 -3.46
N SER A 109 -2.40 5.91 -3.27
CA SER A 109 -1.45 6.35 -4.32
C SER A 109 -1.53 5.47 -5.58
N PHE A 110 -1.54 4.15 -5.41
CA PHE A 110 -1.66 3.20 -6.53
C PHE A 110 -3.03 3.32 -7.21
N GLN A 111 -4.11 3.43 -6.43
CA GLN A 111 -5.46 3.56 -6.97
C GLN A 111 -5.64 4.90 -7.71
N ALA A 112 -5.03 5.99 -7.25
CA ALA A 112 -5.05 7.26 -7.96
C ALA A 112 -4.31 7.15 -9.30
N THR A 113 -3.08 6.61 -9.30
CA THR A 113 -2.33 6.39 -10.55
C THR A 113 -3.12 5.52 -11.52
N TYR A 114 -3.71 4.44 -11.02
CA TYR A 114 -4.55 3.54 -11.82
C TYR A 114 -5.75 4.26 -12.45
N ASN A 115 -6.46 5.07 -11.67
CA ASN A 115 -7.61 5.83 -12.15
C ASN A 115 -7.23 6.91 -13.17
N ALA A 116 -6.09 7.59 -12.99
CA ALA A 116 -5.60 8.57 -13.96
C ALA A 116 -5.30 7.91 -15.32
N VAL A 117 -4.58 6.77 -15.31
CA VAL A 117 -4.27 6.03 -16.53
C VAL A 117 -5.54 5.43 -17.16
N ALA A 118 -6.48 4.94 -16.36
CA ALA A 118 -7.77 4.44 -16.83
C ALA A 118 -8.59 5.54 -17.53
N ALA A 119 -8.72 6.71 -16.89
CA ALA A 119 -9.43 7.86 -17.45
C ALA A 119 -8.84 8.30 -18.79
N PHE A 120 -7.50 8.44 -18.86
CA PHE A 120 -6.79 8.75 -20.09
C PHE A 120 -7.01 7.69 -21.18
N SER A 121 -6.88 6.42 -20.82
CA SER A 121 -6.99 5.30 -21.77
C SER A 121 -8.41 5.15 -22.33
N ILE A 122 -9.43 5.42 -21.52
CA ILE A 122 -10.82 5.37 -21.97
C ILE A 122 -11.15 6.60 -22.83
N ALA A 123 -10.79 7.81 -22.38
CA ALA A 123 -11.14 9.05 -23.07
C ALA A 123 -10.40 9.21 -24.41
N ILE A 124 -9.10 8.94 -24.42
CA ILE A 124 -8.22 9.25 -25.56
C ILE A 124 -7.97 8.01 -26.40
N LEU A 125 -7.66 6.88 -25.77
CA LEU A 125 -7.23 5.66 -26.45
C LEU A 125 -8.40 4.71 -26.78
N ARG A 126 -9.64 5.11 -26.46
CA ARG A 126 -10.87 4.37 -26.72
C ARG A 126 -10.85 2.94 -26.17
N GLN A 127 -10.14 2.74 -25.05
CA GLN A 127 -10.24 1.48 -24.30
C GLN A 127 -11.61 1.37 -23.63
N LYS A 128 -12.05 0.14 -23.41
CA LYS A 128 -13.31 -0.12 -22.73
C LYS A 128 -13.12 -0.13 -21.21
N PRO A 129 -14.05 0.43 -20.43
CA PRO A 129 -13.98 0.42 -18.96
C PRO A 129 -13.80 -0.97 -18.35
N GLU A 130 -14.33 -2.02 -18.99
CA GLU A 130 -14.18 -3.41 -18.54
C GLU A 130 -12.74 -3.92 -18.56
N GLN A 131 -11.85 -3.28 -19.33
CA GLN A 131 -10.42 -3.57 -19.35
C GLN A 131 -9.71 -3.08 -18.08
N TRP A 132 -10.39 -2.27 -17.25
CA TRP A 132 -9.84 -1.66 -16.04
C TRP A 132 -10.53 -2.18 -14.76
N PRO A 133 -10.50 -3.50 -14.46
CA PRO A 133 -11.11 -4.02 -13.24
C PRO A 133 -10.43 -3.48 -11.97
N PRO A 134 -11.09 -3.48 -10.80
CA PRO A 134 -10.52 -2.90 -9.59
C PRO A 134 -9.12 -3.43 -9.28
N LEU A 135 -8.26 -2.56 -8.76
CA LEU A 135 -6.87 -2.92 -8.47
C LEU A 135 -6.79 -3.76 -7.20
N PHE A 136 -7.54 -3.39 -6.16
CA PHE A 136 -7.56 -4.04 -4.86
C PHE A 136 -8.91 -4.71 -4.57
N HIS A 137 -8.94 -5.66 -3.64
CA HIS A 137 -10.17 -6.30 -3.15
C HIS A 137 -10.29 -6.20 -1.63
N ALA A 138 -10.57 -4.98 -1.13
CA ALA A 138 -10.68 -4.64 0.29
C ALA A 138 -9.57 -5.28 1.16
N PRO A 139 -8.30 -4.88 1.01
CA PRO A 139 -7.15 -5.51 1.69
C PRO A 139 -7.29 -5.60 3.21
N TRP A 140 -7.96 -4.62 3.83
CA TRP A 140 -8.23 -4.58 5.28
C TRP A 140 -9.16 -5.70 5.78
N ARG A 141 -9.86 -6.41 4.88
CA ARG A 141 -10.72 -7.57 5.20
C ARG A 141 -9.99 -8.92 5.01
N ALA A 142 -8.66 -8.93 4.88
CA ALA A 142 -7.92 -10.16 4.70
C ALA A 142 -8.00 -11.08 5.93
N GLU A 143 -8.33 -12.34 5.72
CA GLU A 143 -8.45 -13.32 6.81
C GLU A 143 -7.18 -14.16 7.04
N SER A 144 -6.16 -13.94 6.22
CA SER A 144 -4.83 -14.55 6.32
C SER A 144 -3.82 -13.75 5.48
N LEU A 145 -2.53 -13.99 5.66
CA LEU A 145 -1.47 -13.44 4.80
C LEU A 145 -1.62 -13.94 3.37
N GLY A 146 -1.98 -15.21 3.19
CA GLY A 146 -2.25 -15.79 1.88
C GLY A 146 -3.41 -15.10 1.16
N ASP A 147 -4.49 -14.77 1.88
CA ASP A 147 -5.63 -14.02 1.33
C ASP A 147 -5.24 -12.58 0.98
N PHE A 148 -4.51 -11.90 1.88
CA PHE A 148 -4.03 -10.54 1.65
C PHE A 148 -3.20 -10.44 0.37
N TRP A 149 -2.09 -11.19 0.30
CA TRP A 149 -1.12 -11.07 -0.79
C TRP A 149 -1.49 -11.84 -2.05
N GLY A 150 -2.30 -12.90 -1.95
CA GLY A 150 -2.68 -13.74 -3.08
C GLY A 150 -3.93 -13.26 -3.83
N THR A 151 -4.80 -12.52 -3.14
CA THR A 151 -6.15 -12.19 -3.65
C THR A 151 -6.46 -10.71 -3.53
N ARG A 152 -6.16 -10.08 -2.39
CA ARG A 152 -6.67 -8.73 -2.08
C ARG A 152 -5.74 -7.59 -2.48
N TRP A 153 -4.44 -7.84 -2.46
CA TRP A 153 -3.40 -6.93 -2.93
C TRP A 153 -3.27 -6.95 -4.46
N HIS A 154 -2.76 -5.88 -5.06
CA HIS A 154 -2.96 -5.50 -6.47
C HIS A 154 -2.56 -6.48 -7.58
N GLN A 155 -1.87 -7.60 -7.30
CA GLN A 155 -1.42 -8.64 -8.25
C GLN A 155 -0.61 -8.18 -9.48
N VAL A 156 -0.35 -6.89 -9.68
CA VAL A 156 0.35 -6.29 -10.84
C VAL A 156 1.66 -7.01 -11.20
N PHE A 157 2.47 -7.38 -10.20
CA PHE A 157 3.79 -8.00 -10.43
C PHE A 157 3.79 -9.52 -10.30
N LYS A 158 2.62 -10.17 -10.19
CA LYS A 158 2.49 -11.61 -9.91
C LYS A 158 3.30 -12.46 -10.89
N ARG A 159 3.23 -12.17 -12.19
CA ARG A 159 3.95 -12.92 -13.23
C ARG A 159 5.46 -12.85 -13.06
N ALA A 160 6.00 -11.67 -12.78
CA ALA A 160 7.43 -11.46 -12.57
C ALA A 160 7.91 -12.26 -11.34
N PHE A 161 7.16 -12.17 -10.23
CA PHE A 161 7.51 -12.89 -9.01
C PHE A 161 7.38 -14.40 -9.15
N ILE A 162 6.40 -14.90 -9.91
CA ILE A 162 6.31 -16.34 -10.22
C ILE A 162 7.50 -16.80 -11.06
N THR A 163 7.84 -16.04 -12.10
CA THR A 163 8.86 -16.46 -13.08
C THR A 163 10.25 -16.40 -12.47
N CYS A 164 10.58 -15.29 -11.81
CA CYS A 164 11.92 -15.01 -11.31
C CYS A 164 12.13 -15.50 -9.87
N GLY A 165 11.06 -15.67 -9.09
CA GLY A 165 11.15 -16.07 -7.68
C GLY A 165 10.55 -17.44 -7.39
N ALA A 166 9.27 -17.63 -7.70
CA ALA A 166 8.55 -18.83 -7.29
C ALA A 166 9.03 -20.11 -7.99
N ARG A 167 9.23 -20.06 -9.31
CA ARG A 167 9.74 -21.21 -10.08
C ARG A 167 11.13 -21.67 -9.62
N PRO A 168 12.16 -20.78 -9.52
CA PRO A 168 13.46 -21.21 -9.01
C PRO A 168 13.39 -21.62 -7.54
N GLY A 169 12.69 -20.87 -6.68
CA GLY A 169 12.52 -21.23 -5.27
C GLY A 169 11.85 -22.61 -5.09
N PHE A 170 10.89 -22.95 -5.95
CA PHE A 170 10.24 -24.25 -5.94
C PHE A 170 11.21 -25.40 -6.25
N ARG A 171 12.13 -25.20 -7.21
CA ARG A 171 13.14 -26.21 -7.54
C ARG A 171 14.13 -26.45 -6.40
N ILE A 172 14.35 -25.45 -5.54
CA ILE A 172 15.30 -25.52 -4.42
C ILE A 172 14.66 -26.16 -3.18
N ALA A 173 13.45 -25.71 -2.79
CA ALA A 173 12.83 -26.10 -1.52
C ALA A 173 11.32 -26.36 -1.61
N GLY A 174 10.85 -26.83 -2.77
CA GLY A 174 9.45 -27.22 -2.98
C GLY A 174 8.46 -26.07 -2.79
N ARG A 175 7.24 -26.37 -2.34
CA ARG A 175 6.15 -25.37 -2.24
C ARG A 175 6.52 -24.18 -1.35
N ALA A 176 7.14 -24.43 -0.20
CA ALA A 176 7.59 -23.37 0.71
C ALA A 176 8.66 -22.49 0.06
N GLY A 177 9.66 -23.12 -0.58
CA GLY A 177 10.68 -22.40 -1.35
C GLY A 177 10.10 -21.54 -2.47
N GLY A 178 9.05 -22.01 -3.15
CA GLY A 178 8.36 -21.23 -4.18
C GLY A 178 7.66 -19.99 -3.63
N VAL A 179 6.96 -20.11 -2.50
CA VAL A 179 6.31 -18.95 -1.87
C VAL A 179 7.36 -17.95 -1.38
N VAL A 180 8.34 -18.40 -0.60
CA VAL A 180 9.41 -17.54 -0.06
C VAL A 180 10.22 -16.90 -1.19
N GLY A 181 10.54 -17.64 -2.24
CA GLY A 181 11.27 -17.13 -3.40
C GLY A 181 10.52 -16.03 -4.16
N ALA A 182 9.21 -16.14 -4.31
CA ALA A 182 8.38 -15.10 -4.93
C ALA A 182 8.47 -13.78 -4.15
N PHE A 183 8.36 -13.87 -2.83
CA PHE A 183 8.42 -12.72 -1.93
C PHE A 183 9.83 -12.14 -1.79
N PHE A 184 10.87 -12.98 -1.83
CA PHE A 184 12.25 -12.51 -1.85
C PHE A 184 12.52 -11.62 -3.08
N VAL A 185 12.09 -12.06 -4.27
CA VAL A 185 12.20 -11.24 -5.49
C VAL A 185 11.33 -9.99 -5.41
N SER A 186 10.14 -10.07 -4.80
CA SER A 186 9.33 -8.88 -4.49
C SER A 186 10.10 -7.88 -3.62
N GLY A 187 10.80 -8.37 -2.59
CA GLY A 187 11.64 -7.57 -1.72
C GLY A 187 12.77 -6.86 -2.47
N LEU A 188 13.52 -7.60 -3.29
CA LEU A 188 14.58 -7.03 -4.12
C LEU A 188 14.06 -5.96 -5.08
N MET A 189 12.88 -6.18 -5.69
CA MET A 189 12.26 -5.20 -6.57
C MET A 189 11.94 -3.89 -5.83
N HIS A 190 11.44 -3.97 -4.59
CA HIS A 190 11.14 -2.77 -3.79
C HIS A 190 12.42 -2.06 -3.34
N ASP A 191 13.46 -2.82 -2.97
CA ASP A 191 14.74 -2.28 -2.54
C ASP A 191 15.50 -1.59 -3.69
N PHE A 192 15.50 -2.19 -4.88
CA PHE A 192 16.02 -1.54 -6.08
C PHE A 192 15.14 -0.39 -6.56
N GLY A 193 13.84 -0.44 -6.28
CA GLY A 193 12.94 0.69 -6.48
C GLY A 193 13.31 1.90 -5.61
N THR A 194 13.62 1.68 -4.33
CA THR A 194 14.09 2.77 -3.45
C THR A 194 15.47 3.29 -3.88
N TRP A 195 16.36 2.39 -4.29
CA TRP A 195 17.66 2.79 -4.84
C TRP A 195 17.54 3.64 -6.12
N GLY A 196 16.70 3.21 -7.07
CA GLY A 196 16.45 3.93 -8.31
C GLY A 196 15.79 5.30 -8.10
N ALA A 197 15.06 5.47 -6.98
CA ALA A 197 14.51 6.75 -6.55
C ALA A 197 15.52 7.64 -5.78
N GLY A 198 16.79 7.25 -5.71
CA GLY A 198 17.84 8.02 -5.02
C GLY A 198 17.85 7.88 -3.49
N MET A 199 17.06 6.96 -2.93
CA MET A 199 16.91 6.74 -1.48
C MET A 199 17.83 5.63 -0.93
N GLY A 200 18.60 4.97 -1.82
CA GLY A 200 19.47 3.85 -1.49
C GLY A 200 18.74 2.52 -1.21
N THR A 201 19.52 1.51 -0.82
CA THR A 201 19.09 0.13 -0.52
C THR A 201 19.06 -0.14 0.98
N ASP A 202 18.12 -0.98 1.45
CA ASP A 202 18.03 -1.53 2.81
C ASP A 202 17.55 -2.98 2.79
N LEU A 203 18.37 -3.88 2.24
CA LEU A 203 18.02 -5.29 2.11
C LEU A 203 17.57 -5.91 3.45
N SER A 204 18.18 -5.49 4.56
CA SER A 204 17.86 -5.93 5.92
C SER A 204 16.47 -5.55 6.41
N ALA A 205 15.88 -4.46 5.90
CA ALA A 205 14.55 -4.02 6.30
C ALA A 205 13.52 -4.26 5.20
N ILE A 206 13.79 -3.79 3.97
CA ILE A 206 12.87 -3.83 2.84
C ILE A 206 12.76 -5.25 2.30
N THR A 207 13.88 -5.84 1.85
CA THR A 207 13.85 -7.20 1.28
C THR A 207 13.45 -8.24 2.32
N PHE A 208 13.94 -8.06 3.55
CA PHE A 208 13.61 -8.94 4.66
C PHE A 208 12.11 -8.91 5.03
N PHE A 209 11.47 -7.74 5.08
CA PHE A 209 10.02 -7.62 5.32
C PHE A 209 9.22 -8.47 4.33
N PHE A 210 9.47 -8.31 3.03
CA PHE A 210 8.73 -9.06 2.02
C PHE A 210 9.01 -10.56 2.16
N THR A 211 10.27 -10.95 2.37
CA THR A 211 10.65 -12.36 2.60
C THR A 211 9.86 -12.96 3.77
N MET A 212 9.69 -12.20 4.87
CA MET A 212 8.90 -12.62 6.02
C MET A 212 7.40 -12.76 5.74
N MET A 213 6.84 -12.07 4.74
CA MET A 213 5.48 -12.35 4.28
C MET A 213 5.37 -13.75 3.66
N GLY A 214 6.39 -14.16 2.88
CA GLY A 214 6.48 -15.50 2.31
C GLY A 214 6.64 -16.58 3.38
N VAL A 215 7.48 -16.32 4.39
CA VAL A 215 7.62 -17.21 5.57
C VAL A 215 6.30 -17.33 6.31
N GLY A 216 5.61 -16.22 6.57
CA GLY A 216 4.31 -16.22 7.24
C GLY A 216 3.27 -17.07 6.51
N ILE A 217 3.20 -16.97 5.18
CA ILE A 217 2.30 -17.83 4.37
C ILE A 217 2.71 -19.29 4.43
N ALA A 218 4.02 -19.60 4.42
CA ALA A 218 4.48 -20.98 4.59
C ALA A 218 4.09 -21.53 5.96
N LEU A 219 4.15 -20.72 7.03
CA LEU A 219 3.67 -21.08 8.36
C LEU A 219 2.15 -21.30 8.39
N GLU A 220 1.35 -20.49 7.69
CA GLU A 220 -0.10 -20.72 7.56
C GLU A 220 -0.41 -22.08 6.90
N VAL A 221 0.38 -22.48 5.89
CA VAL A 221 0.25 -23.78 5.24
C VAL A 221 0.63 -24.91 6.18
N LEU A 222 1.76 -24.79 6.89
CA LEU A 222 2.21 -25.78 7.87
C LEU A 222 1.20 -25.95 9.00
N PHE A 223 0.67 -24.85 9.53
CA PHE A 223 -0.39 -24.85 10.54
C PHE A 223 -1.64 -25.60 10.04
N ALA A 224 -2.06 -25.33 8.81
CA ALA A 224 -3.21 -26.02 8.23
C ALA A 224 -2.95 -27.51 8.00
N GLN A 225 -1.72 -27.90 7.65
CA GLN A 225 -1.33 -29.29 7.49
C GLN A 225 -1.25 -30.04 8.82
N SER A 226 -0.76 -29.40 9.88
CA SER A 226 -0.58 -30.04 11.19
C SER A 226 -1.87 -30.11 12.00
N THR A 227 -2.75 -29.12 11.89
CA THR A 227 -3.99 -29.04 12.67
C THR A 227 -5.24 -29.46 11.90
N GLY A 228 -5.16 -29.53 10.57
CA GLY A 228 -6.33 -29.68 9.69
C GLY A 228 -7.19 -28.40 9.57
N VAL A 229 -6.83 -27.32 10.27
CA VAL A 229 -7.61 -26.07 10.31
C VAL A 229 -6.92 -25.00 9.48
N LYS A 230 -7.64 -24.44 8.49
CA LYS A 230 -7.15 -23.30 7.71
C LYS A 230 -7.16 -22.02 8.54
N VAL A 231 -6.12 -21.19 8.40
CA VAL A 231 -6.08 -19.83 8.94
C VAL A 231 -7.10 -18.96 8.19
N ARG A 232 -8.16 -18.54 8.88
CA ARG A 232 -9.26 -17.72 8.34
C ARG A 232 -10.10 -17.11 9.47
N GLY A 233 -11.11 -16.30 9.10
CA GLY A 233 -12.02 -15.64 10.04
C GLY A 233 -11.32 -14.61 10.95
N PRO A 234 -11.95 -14.21 12.07
CA PRO A 234 -11.44 -13.16 12.95
C PRO A 234 -10.05 -13.44 13.54
N LEU A 235 -9.77 -14.70 13.90
CA LEU A 235 -8.44 -15.09 14.42
C LEU A 235 -7.37 -15.07 13.34
N GLY A 236 -7.69 -15.50 12.12
CA GLY A 236 -6.78 -15.41 10.98
C GLY A 236 -6.50 -13.96 10.57
N TRP A 237 -7.53 -13.10 10.63
CA TRP A 237 -7.37 -11.65 10.46
C TRP A 237 -6.43 -11.07 11.52
N ALA A 238 -6.63 -11.39 12.80
CA ALA A 238 -5.78 -10.91 13.89
C ALA A 238 -4.33 -11.37 13.72
N TRP A 239 -4.12 -12.63 13.34
CA TRP A 239 -2.80 -13.18 12.99
C TRP A 239 -2.15 -12.40 11.84
N ALA A 240 -2.86 -12.19 10.74
CA ALA A 240 -2.35 -11.48 9.57
C ALA A 240 -1.99 -10.03 9.92
N MET A 241 -2.85 -9.32 10.66
CA MET A 241 -2.59 -7.95 11.11
C MET A 241 -1.38 -7.89 12.04
N ALA A 242 -1.29 -8.78 13.03
CA ALA A 242 -0.16 -8.81 13.96
C ALA A 242 1.16 -9.05 13.23
N TRP A 243 1.19 -10.03 12.31
CA TRP A 243 2.37 -10.32 11.50
C TRP A 243 2.78 -9.14 10.61
N MET A 244 1.80 -8.54 9.92
CA MET A 244 2.07 -7.39 9.05
C MET A 244 2.50 -6.14 9.82
N ILE A 245 1.92 -5.85 10.98
CA ILE A 245 2.31 -4.69 11.79
C ILE A 245 3.71 -4.91 12.38
N PHE A 246 3.99 -6.10 12.90
CA PHE A 246 5.29 -6.41 13.49
C PHE A 246 6.42 -6.24 12.47
N TRP A 247 6.36 -6.97 11.35
CA TRP A 247 7.39 -6.87 10.31
C TRP A 247 7.31 -5.55 9.54
N GLY A 248 6.10 -5.01 9.37
CA GLY A 248 5.83 -3.75 8.67
C GLY A 248 6.50 -2.56 9.32
N SER A 249 6.65 -2.59 10.65
CA SER A 249 7.36 -1.53 11.37
C SER A 249 8.80 -1.34 10.87
N LEU A 250 9.49 -2.42 10.47
CA LEU A 250 10.87 -2.36 9.96
C LEU A 250 10.94 -1.63 8.60
N ILE A 251 10.07 -1.98 7.67
CA ILE A 251 10.07 -1.37 6.33
C ILE A 251 9.57 0.08 6.38
N VAL A 252 8.57 0.37 7.22
CA VAL A 252 8.06 1.73 7.41
C VAL A 252 9.11 2.61 8.08
N ASP A 253 9.87 2.08 9.04
CA ASP A 253 11.01 2.78 9.61
C ASP A 253 12.10 3.05 8.56
N ALA A 254 12.47 2.04 7.78
CA ALA A 254 13.48 2.21 6.73
C ALA A 254 13.06 3.26 5.69
N TRP A 255 11.79 3.27 5.28
CA TRP A 255 11.24 4.28 4.39
C TRP A 255 11.17 5.66 5.04
N ALA A 256 10.85 5.77 6.33
CA ALA A 256 10.90 7.03 7.07
C ALA A 256 12.33 7.60 7.11
N ARG A 257 13.31 6.76 7.49
CA ARG A 257 14.75 7.09 7.53
C ARG A 257 15.33 7.50 6.17
N ARG A 258 14.66 7.13 5.08
CA ARG A 258 15.10 7.40 3.71
C ARG A 258 14.30 8.50 3.02
N GLY A 259 13.33 9.09 3.71
CA GLY A 259 12.59 10.24 3.20
C GLY A 259 11.36 9.92 2.34
N LEU A 260 10.86 8.68 2.35
CA LEU A 260 9.62 8.36 1.62
C LEU A 260 8.42 9.12 2.22
N ILE A 261 8.29 9.15 3.54
CA ILE A 261 7.15 9.80 4.23
C ILE A 261 7.18 11.32 4.05
N ILE A 262 8.36 11.90 3.88
CA ILE A 262 8.53 13.35 3.69
C ILE A 262 8.37 13.75 2.22
N SER A 263 8.44 12.78 1.30
CA SER A 263 8.24 13.03 -0.12
C SER A 263 6.82 13.54 -0.39
N LYS A 264 6.70 14.49 -1.32
CA LYS A 264 5.44 15.15 -1.67
C LYS A 264 5.11 14.85 -3.12
N MET A 265 3.90 14.38 -3.39
CA MET A 265 3.39 14.24 -4.76
C MET A 265 2.90 15.56 -5.34
N SER A 266 2.46 16.49 -4.49
CA SER A 266 1.89 17.79 -4.89
C SER A 266 2.54 18.93 -4.10
N PRO A 267 2.67 20.13 -4.70
CA PRO A 267 3.07 21.34 -3.98
C PRO A 267 2.12 21.63 -2.81
N ASP A 268 2.63 22.23 -1.73
CA ASP A 268 1.87 22.44 -0.48
C ASP A 268 0.61 23.29 -0.66
N GLU A 269 0.58 24.18 -1.64
CA GLU A 269 -0.57 25.03 -1.99
C GLU A 269 -1.78 24.23 -2.47
N TYR A 270 -1.56 23.03 -3.03
CA TYR A 270 -2.60 22.18 -3.59
C TYR A 270 -2.95 21.00 -2.69
N ARG A 271 -2.48 20.98 -1.44
CA ARG A 271 -2.71 19.88 -0.48
C ARG A 271 -3.95 20.16 0.39
N PRO A 272 -5.07 19.42 0.19
CA PRO A 272 -6.31 19.63 0.94
C PRO A 272 -6.14 19.54 2.46
N ALA A 273 -5.29 18.64 2.96
CA ALA A 273 -5.07 18.45 4.39
C ALA A 273 -4.34 19.66 5.01
N LEU A 274 -3.38 20.26 4.29
CA LEU A 274 -2.69 21.48 4.74
C LEU A 274 -3.63 22.69 4.74
N TYR A 275 -4.45 22.84 3.70
CA TYR A 275 -5.49 23.87 3.67
C TYR A 275 -6.44 23.72 4.86
N TRP A 276 -6.92 22.50 5.11
CA TRP A 276 -7.80 22.21 6.23
C TRP A 276 -7.14 22.47 7.59
N ALA A 277 -5.88 22.10 7.77
CA ALA A 277 -5.13 22.39 8.99
C ALA A 277 -5.03 23.90 9.26
N LYS A 278 -4.80 24.73 8.24
CA LYS A 278 -4.79 26.19 8.36
C LYS A 278 -6.16 26.75 8.77
N VAL A 279 -7.25 26.21 8.21
CA VAL A 279 -8.62 26.59 8.59
C VAL A 279 -8.89 26.25 10.06
N VAL A 280 -8.53 25.05 10.50
CA VAL A 280 -8.69 24.61 11.90
C VAL A 280 -7.85 25.46 12.84
N GLN A 281 -6.58 25.73 12.52
CA GLN A 281 -5.71 26.60 13.33
C GLN A 281 -6.28 28.00 13.48
N LYS A 282 -6.78 28.59 12.38
CA LYS A 282 -7.45 29.90 12.43
C LYS A 282 -8.70 29.84 13.30
N TRP A 283 -9.52 28.81 13.18
CA TRP A 283 -10.71 28.64 14.02
C TRP A 283 -10.35 28.55 15.51
N ILE A 284 -9.33 27.75 15.86
CA ILE A 284 -8.81 27.63 17.23
C ILE A 284 -8.29 28.98 17.73
N SER A 285 -7.55 29.75 16.92
CA SER A 285 -7.06 31.07 17.35
C SER A 285 -8.18 32.09 17.64
N LEU A 286 -9.35 31.91 17.01
CA LEU A 286 -10.48 32.81 17.14
C LEU A 286 -11.46 32.39 18.25
N HIS A 287 -11.52 31.10 18.60
CA HIS A 287 -12.53 30.53 19.50
C HIS A 287 -11.94 29.66 20.62
N GLY A 288 -10.63 29.47 20.65
CA GLY A 288 -9.95 28.73 21.70
C GLY A 288 -10.00 29.54 22.98
N GLU A 289 -10.67 28.99 24.00
CA GLU A 289 -10.51 29.45 25.38
C GLU A 289 -9.01 29.49 25.73
N PRO A 290 -8.52 30.53 26.42
CA PRO A 290 -7.20 30.47 27.02
C PRO A 290 -7.22 29.33 28.04
N PHE A 291 -6.65 28.18 27.68
CA PHE A 291 -6.49 27.07 28.61
C PHE A 291 -5.83 27.62 29.88
N ALA A 292 -6.53 27.46 31.00
CA ALA A 292 -6.17 27.99 32.30
C ALA A 292 -4.68 27.82 32.60
N GLN A 293 -4.07 28.92 33.04
CA GLN A 293 -2.73 28.96 33.63
C GLN A 293 -2.60 28.00 34.81
#